data_AF-A0A8I5KYQ4-F1
#
_entry.id   AF-A0A8I5KYQ4-F1
#
_cell.length_a   1.000
_cell.length_b   1.000
_cell.length_c   1.000
_cell.angle_alpha   90.00
_cell.angle_beta   90.00
_cell.angle_gamma   90.00
#
_symmetry.space_group_name_H-M   'P 1'
#
loop_
_entity.id
_entity.type
_entity.pdbx_description
1 polymer ?
#
loop_
_entity_poly.entity_id
_entity_poly.type
_entity_poly.pdbx_seq_one_letter_code
_entity_poly.pdbx_strand_id
1 'polypeptide(L)'
;MELSYQTLKFTHQAREACEMRTEARRKNLLILISHYLTQEGYIDTANALEQETKLGLRRFEVCDNIDLETILMEYESYYFVKFQKYPKIVKKSSDTENNLPQRSRGKTRR
;
A
#
# COMPACT_ATOMS: atom_id res chain seq x y z
N MET A 1 -37.16 -27.64 5.83
CA MET A 1 -37.11 -26.18 5.98
C MET A 1 -36.02 -25.73 6.96
N GLU A 2 -35.62 -26.56 7.95
CA GLU A 2 -34.49 -26.24 8.85
C GLU A 2 -33.11 -26.23 8.17
N LEU A 3 -32.88 -27.13 7.22
CA LEU A 3 -31.60 -27.23 6.50
C LEU A 3 -31.26 -25.94 5.72
N SER A 4 -32.27 -25.26 5.15
CA SER A 4 -32.07 -24.01 4.41
C SER A 4 -31.78 -22.83 5.33
N TYR A 5 -32.33 -22.81 6.55
CA TYR A 5 -32.06 -21.78 7.55
C TYR A 5 -30.66 -21.93 8.14
N GLN A 6 -30.22 -23.16 8.45
CA GLN A 6 -28.85 -23.43 8.87
C GLN A 6 -27.83 -23.05 7.78
N THR A 7 -28.11 -23.37 6.52
CA THR A 7 -27.25 -22.98 5.39
C THR A 7 -27.19 -21.47 5.22
N LEU A 8 -28.32 -20.76 5.33
CA LEU A 8 -28.40 -19.30 5.24
C LEU A 8 -27.65 -18.61 6.40
N LYS A 9 -27.73 -19.17 7.62
CA LYS A 9 -27.00 -18.66 8.79
C LYS A 9 -25.49 -18.87 8.63
N PHE A 10 -25.08 -20.01 8.10
CA PHE A 10 -23.67 -20.32 7.85
C PHE A 10 -23.08 -19.42 6.74
N THR A 11 -23.83 -19.16 5.67
CA THR A 11 -23.38 -18.24 4.61
C THR A 11 -23.29 -16.79 5.09
N HIS A 12 -24.23 -16.35 5.94
CA HIS A 12 -24.17 -15.04 6.57
C HIS A 12 -22.94 -14.90 7.48
N GLN A 13 -22.70 -15.87 8.37
CA GLN A 13 -21.53 -15.88 9.25
C GLN A 13 -20.21 -15.93 8.47
N ALA A 14 -20.16 -16.71 7.39
CA ALA A 14 -18.99 -16.75 6.51
C ALA A 14 -18.73 -15.40 5.82
N ARG A 15 -19.80 -14.70 5.44
CA ARG A 15 -19.72 -13.36 4.86
C ARG A 15 -19.24 -12.32 5.88
N GLU A 16 -19.83 -12.30 7.08
CA GLU A 16 -19.41 -11.42 8.17
C GLU A 16 -17.94 -11.67 8.56
N ALA A 17 -17.51 -12.93 8.62
CA ALA A 17 -16.11 -13.27 8.89
C ALA A 17 -15.17 -12.78 7.77
N CYS A 18 -15.60 -12.82 6.51
CA CYS A 18 -14.83 -12.30 5.38
C CYS A 18 -14.73 -10.76 5.42
N GLU A 19 -15.84 -10.09 5.76
CA GLU A 19 -15.92 -8.63 5.92
C GLU A 19 -14.98 -8.17 7.06
N MET A 20 -15.07 -8.79 8.24
CA MET A 20 -14.17 -8.52 9.37
C MET A 20 -12.69 -8.73 9.02
N ARG A 21 -12.37 -9.79 8.25
CA ARG A 21 -11.00 -10.06 7.82
C ARG A 21 -10.47 -8.99 6.87
N THR A 22 -11.34 -8.46 6.02
CA THR A 22 -11.00 -7.40 5.06
C THR A 22 -10.77 -6.07 5.78
N GLU A 23 -11.61 -5.75 6.77
CA GLU A 23 -11.46 -4.57 7.61
C GLU A 23 -10.19 -4.63 8.46
N ALA A 24 -9.91 -5.77 9.08
CA ALA A 24 -8.68 -5.99 9.84
C ALA A 24 -7.43 -5.80 8.95
N ARG A 25 -7.45 -6.36 7.73
CA ARG A 25 -6.36 -6.16 6.77
C ARG A 25 -6.18 -4.70 6.40
N ARG A 26 -7.28 -3.98 6.14
CA ARG A 26 -7.24 -2.55 5.83
C ARG A 26 -6.64 -1.75 6.97
N LYS A 27 -7.03 -2.04 8.21
CA LYS A 27 -6.47 -1.40 9.40
C LYS A 27 -4.96 -1.67 9.53
N ASN A 28 -4.52 -2.92 9.36
CA ASN A 28 -3.10 -3.28 9.41
C ASN A 28 -2.27 -2.53 8.37
N LEU A 29 -2.78 -2.39 7.15
CA LEU A 29 -2.12 -1.61 6.09
C LEU A 29 -1.96 -0.13 6.47
N LEU A 30 -3.02 0.48 7.04
CA LEU A 30 -2.96 1.88 7.46
C LEU A 30 -1.95 2.09 8.59
N ILE A 31 -1.85 1.16 9.54
CA ILE A 31 -0.87 1.21 10.63
C ILE A 31 0.56 1.10 10.06
N LEU A 32 0.80 0.16 9.14
CA LEU A 32 2.09 0.01 8.46
C LEU A 32 2.51 1.29 7.71
N ILE A 33 1.59 1.90 6.97
CA ILE A 33 1.84 3.15 6.26
C ILE A 33 2.12 4.30 7.24
N SER A 34 1.30 4.43 8.28
CA SER A 34 1.48 5.48 9.30
C SER A 34 2.83 5.37 10.01
N HIS A 35 3.29 4.14 10.28
CA HIS A 35 4.59 3.87 10.87
C HIS A 35 5.73 4.30 9.94
N TYR A 36 5.69 3.88 8.67
CA TYR A 36 6.66 4.29 7.66
C TYR A 36 6.73 5.82 7.50
N LEU A 37 5.57 6.49 7.43
CA LEU A 37 5.51 7.96 7.36
C LEU A 37 6.18 8.62 8.56
N THR A 38 5.99 8.06 9.75
CA THR A 38 6.58 8.58 10.99
C THR A 38 8.10 8.38 11.02
N GLN A 39 8.58 7.22 10.59
CA GLN A 39 10.01 6.90 10.51
C GLN A 39 10.77 7.83 9.55
N GLU A 40 10.16 8.13 8.40
CA GLU A 40 10.72 9.05 7.40
C GLU A 40 10.55 10.54 7.78
N GLY A 41 9.89 10.84 8.90
CA GLY A 41 9.69 12.22 9.37
C GLY A 41 8.50 12.97 8.74
N TYR A 42 7.63 12.29 7.99
CA TYR A 42 6.39 12.85 7.45
C TYR A 42 5.28 12.93 8.51
N ILE A 43 5.57 13.63 9.61
CA ILE A 43 4.71 13.67 10.81
C ILE A 43 3.35 14.29 10.50
N ASP A 44 3.30 15.38 9.74
CA ASP A 44 2.03 16.03 9.40
C ASP A 44 1.14 15.15 8.52
N THR A 45 1.74 14.39 7.60
CA THR A 45 1.03 13.43 6.76
C THR A 45 0.50 12.25 7.57
N ALA A 46 1.30 11.71 8.50
CA ALA A 46 0.87 10.66 9.41
C ALA A 46 -0.31 11.13 10.29
N ASN A 47 -0.25 12.37 10.79
CA ASN A 47 -1.35 12.96 11.56
C ASN A 47 -2.62 13.15 10.71
N ALA A 48 -2.50 13.64 9.47
CA ALA A 48 -3.64 13.78 8.57
C ALA A 48 -4.30 12.42 8.27
N LEU A 49 -3.48 11.39 7.97
CA LEU A 49 -3.96 10.03 7.74
C LEU A 49 -4.75 9.48 8.93
N GLU A 50 -4.28 9.72 10.15
CA GLU A 50 -5.00 9.34 11.36
C GLU A 50 -6.37 10.03 11.48
N GLN A 51 -6.41 11.36 11.26
CA GLN A 51 -7.64 12.15 11.36
C GLN A 51 -8.67 11.72 10.30
N GLU A 52 -8.22 11.43 9.08
CA GLU A 52 -9.09 10.99 7.99
C GLU A 52 -9.66 9.59 8.22
N THR A 53 -8.85 8.68 8.77
CA THR A 53 -9.28 7.30 8.99
C THR A 53 -10.22 7.14 10.18
N LYS A 54 -10.14 8.01 11.20
CA LYS A 54 -10.96 7.96 12.43
C LYS A 54 -10.90 6.61 13.18
N LEU A 55 -9.87 5.81 12.91
CA LEU A 55 -9.70 4.47 13.50
C LEU A 55 -8.84 4.46 14.78
N GLY A 56 -8.41 5.64 15.25
CA GLY A 56 -7.56 5.78 16.43
C GLY A 56 -6.21 5.06 16.25
N LEU A 57 -5.55 5.30 15.12
CA LEU A 57 -4.32 4.60 14.73
C LEU A 57 -3.18 4.77 15.74
N ARG A 58 -3.10 5.91 16.45
CA ARG A 58 -2.10 6.15 17.52
C ARG A 58 -2.10 5.13 18.64
N ARG A 59 -3.19 4.38 18.84
CA ARG A 59 -3.27 3.35 19.88
C ARG A 59 -2.64 2.03 19.46
N PHE A 60 -2.20 1.93 18.21
CA PHE A 60 -1.67 0.73 17.62
C PHE A 60 -0.29 1.02 17.05
N GLU A 61 0.62 0.10 17.28
CA GLU A 61 1.97 0.13 16.73
C GLU A 61 2.22 -1.14 15.91
N VAL A 62 3.21 -1.03 15.03
CA VAL A 62 3.71 -2.18 14.28
C VAL A 62 4.62 -2.98 15.22
N CYS A 63 4.61 -4.32 15.10
CA CYS A 63 5.50 -5.17 15.89
C CYS A 63 6.96 -5.07 15.39
N ASP A 64 7.93 -5.32 16.27
CA ASP A 64 9.36 -5.19 15.98
C ASP A 64 9.87 -6.06 14.81
N ASN A 65 9.13 -7.11 14.47
CA ASN A 65 9.51 -8.08 13.44
C ASN A 65 8.91 -7.79 12.05
N ILE A 66 8.28 -6.63 11.87
CA ILE A 66 7.63 -6.28 10.61
C ILE A 66 7.70 -4.78 10.36
N ASP A 67 8.00 -4.39 9.14
CA ASP A 67 7.94 -3.02 8.66
C ASP A 67 7.70 -3.02 7.15
N LEU A 68 7.37 -1.86 6.58
CA LEU A 68 6.98 -1.76 5.17
C LEU A 68 8.15 -2.00 4.21
N GLU A 69 9.38 -1.65 4.61
CA GLU A 69 10.60 -1.85 3.82
C GLU A 69 10.92 -3.35 3.73
N THR A 70 10.88 -4.06 4.87
CA THR A 70 11.09 -5.51 4.93
C THR A 70 10.05 -6.26 4.07
N ILE A 71 8.77 -5.89 4.14
CA ILE A 71 7.71 -6.49 3.30
C ILE A 71 8.01 -6.28 1.80
N LEU A 72 8.49 -5.09 1.42
CA LEU A 72 8.83 -4.81 0.03
C LEU A 72 10.00 -5.69 -0.45
N MET A 73 11.06 -5.80 0.35
CA MET A 73 12.22 -6.65 0.05
C MET A 73 11.84 -8.13 -0.07
N GLU A 74 11.00 -8.64 0.82
CA GLU A 74 10.50 -10.02 0.75
C GLU A 74 9.69 -10.26 -0.52
N TYR A 75 8.82 -9.31 -0.89
CA TYR A 75 8.04 -9.39 -2.12
C TYR A 75 8.93 -9.38 -3.37
N GLU A 76 9.94 -8.51 -3.41
CA GLU A 76 10.93 -8.46 -4.49
C GLU A 76 11.68 -9.79 -4.63
N SER A 77 12.13 -10.34 -3.51
CA SER A 77 12.82 -11.63 -3.43
C SER A 77 11.95 -12.77 -3.93
N TYR A 78 10.71 -12.86 -3.46
CA TYR A 78 9.74 -13.86 -3.91
C TYR A 78 9.46 -13.74 -5.42
N TYR A 79 9.25 -12.52 -5.92
CA TYR A 79 8.97 -12.28 -7.32
C TYR A 79 10.17 -12.65 -8.20
N PHE A 80 11.40 -12.36 -7.76
CA PHE A 80 12.62 -12.76 -8.44
C PHE A 80 12.76 -14.27 -8.51
N VAL A 81 12.57 -14.99 -7.39
CA VAL A 81 12.64 -16.47 -7.39
C VAL A 81 11.61 -17.06 -8.36
N LYS A 82 10.39 -16.53 -8.37
CA LYS A 82 9.28 -17.04 -9.19
C LYS A 82 9.40 -16.73 -10.68
N PHE A 83 9.93 -15.56 -11.03
CA PHE A 83 9.88 -15.03 -12.40
C PHE A 83 11.24 -14.69 -13.00
N GLN A 84 12.35 -14.92 -12.28
CA GLN A 84 13.73 -14.60 -12.67
C GLN A 84 13.90 -13.13 -13.11
N LYS A 85 13.13 -12.23 -12.50
CA LYS A 85 13.18 -10.79 -12.75
C LYS A 85 12.66 -10.04 -11.51
N TYR A 86 13.15 -8.83 -11.27
CA TYR A 86 12.60 -7.98 -10.22
C TYR A 86 11.24 -7.39 -10.60
N PRO A 87 10.31 -7.21 -9.63
CA PRO A 87 9.04 -6.57 -9.91
C PRO A 87 9.26 -5.09 -10.23
N LYS A 88 8.48 -4.55 -11.17
CA LYS A 88 8.45 -3.10 -11.44
C LYS A 88 7.48 -2.45 -10.47
N ILE A 89 8.00 -1.89 -9.38
CA ILE A 89 7.18 -1.24 -8.33
C ILE A 89 6.66 0.13 -8.79
N VAL A 90 7.50 0.90 -9.50
CA VAL A 90 7.17 2.24 -9.99
C VAL A 90 7.18 2.26 -11.51
N LYS A 91 6.17 2.90 -12.09
CA LYS A 91 6.12 3.23 -13.52
C LYS A 91 5.96 4.74 -13.66
N LYS A 92 6.77 5.36 -14.52
CA LYS A 92 6.62 6.79 -14.87
C LYS A 92 5.24 7.00 -15.53
N SER A 93 4.46 7.96 -15.03
CA SER A 93 3.22 8.39 -15.68
C SER A 93 3.54 9.08 -17.00
N SER A 94 2.72 8.86 -18.03
CA SER A 94 2.93 9.39 -19.39
C SER A 94 2.62 10.88 -19.55
N ASP A 95 2.28 11.59 -18.47
CA ASP A 95 1.67 12.93 -18.56
C ASP A 95 2.66 14.07 -18.30
N THR A 96 3.91 13.94 -18.76
CA THR A 96 4.85 15.07 -18.76
C THR A 96 5.77 15.01 -19.98
N GLU A 97 5.17 15.16 -21.16
CA GLU A 97 5.82 15.68 -22.38
C GLU A 97 5.07 16.94 -22.85
N ASN A 98 4.89 17.91 -21.96
CA ASN A 98 4.56 19.27 -22.39
C ASN A 98 5.85 20.03 -22.67
N ASN A 99 6.25 20.00 -23.94
CA ASN A 99 6.85 21.12 -24.69
C ASN A 99 7.90 21.99 -23.97
N LEU A 100 9.13 21.52 -23.90
CA LEU A 100 10.29 22.44 -23.96
C LEU A 100 10.88 22.35 -25.37
N PRO A 101 10.86 23.42 -26.19
CA PRO A 101 11.57 23.39 -27.45
C PRO A 101 13.06 23.22 -27.15
N GLN A 102 13.67 22.16 -27.68
CA GLN A 102 15.11 22.03 -27.74
C GLN A 102 15.65 23.24 -28.53
N ARG A 103 16.09 24.29 -27.80
CA ARG A 103 16.91 25.35 -28.37
C ARG A 103 18.17 24.69 -28.91
N SER A 104 18.21 24.48 -30.22
CA SER A 104 19.39 24.15 -30.99
C SER A 104 20.47 25.18 -30.70
N ARG A 105 21.39 24.87 -29.77
CA ARG A 105 22.59 25.65 -29.54
C ARG A 105 23.43 25.60 -30.83
N GLY A 106 23.58 26.77 -31.44
CA GLY A 106 24.40 26.96 -32.63
C GLY A 106 25.83 26.48 -32.43
N LYS A 107 26.36 25.84 -33.47
CA LYS A 107 27.80 25.71 -33.69
C LYS A 107 28.15 26.48 -34.96
N THR A 108 28.58 27.71 -34.76
CA THR A 108 29.44 28.44 -35.68
C THR A 108 30.71 27.61 -35.88
N ARG A 109 30.95 27.10 -37.09
CA ARG A 109 32.27 26.63 -37.51
C ARG A 109 32.95 27.80 -38.23
N ARG A 110 34.04 28.27 -37.64
CA ARG A 110 35.12 28.97 -38.35
C ARG A 110 35.92 27.94 -39.14
#